data_AF-A0A2V8CUU9-F1
#
_entry.id   AF-A0A2V8CUU9-F1
#
_cell.length_a   1.000
_cell.length_b   1.000
_cell.length_c   1.000
_cell.angle_alpha   90.00
_cell.angle_beta   90.00
_cell.angle_gamma   90.00
#
_symmetry.space_group_name_H-M   'P 1'
#
loop_
_entity.id
_entity.type
_entity.pdbx_description
1 polymer ?
#
loop_
_entity_poly.entity_id
_entity_poly.type
_entity_poly.pdbx_seq_one_letter_code
_entity_poly.pdbx_strand_id
1 'polypeptide(L)'
;MNIAASILLTAAVLFAQQPRQVVVASAVPDAAGDRLTITGENFGFLPFVTLNLVPLTIDAVGGNRIVAVAPTRSMPPGTYVLTVSYGPSPGETGSFQLVLGAPDSSAGHTSPAAVAASIAIAGGEPAAKVGDRIITLADVDREWQRRDPASYLGLARQLYDNRRRVLDAMVADELLAREAAARGMTTEALLKEEIPKRIITMPESAVVSLYQSLGDLTRGATLDEMKPALRAWLERISEPEVAKMNYLEELMKVSTRAEVFLAPPRVEVDRTPQDAALGSENAAVVLVVFGDLASASYARYAQAFTRVTEAFDGRVRLVFKHLPLLGPGSIAAAEAAQCANAQGRFWPYHDAVVLPPGAVDAARLKQAAADAGLNRAAFDSCVEQRQHQAAIKQTIDEAARYGITRAPGFLINGRLVPGPPPFLPPFDFLKRVVEEELSRQTRKP
;
A
#
# COMPACT_ATOMS: atom_id res chain seq x y z
N MET A 1 37.69 -44.58 -14.20
CA MET A 1 36.60 -44.02 -15.03
C MET A 1 35.40 -43.85 -14.11
N ASN A 2 35.27 -42.68 -13.49
CA ASN A 2 34.41 -42.46 -12.32
C ASN A 2 33.06 -41.88 -12.71
N ILE A 3 32.00 -42.59 -12.31
CA ILE A 3 30.57 -42.33 -12.56
C ILE A 3 30.11 -40.94 -12.08
N ALA A 4 30.88 -40.27 -11.20
CA ALA A 4 30.63 -38.91 -10.75
C ALA A 4 30.78 -37.82 -11.84
N ALA A 5 31.59 -38.06 -12.88
CA ALA A 5 31.79 -37.08 -13.95
C ALA A 5 30.62 -37.02 -14.95
N SER A 6 29.86 -38.11 -15.10
CA SER A 6 28.70 -38.15 -16.01
C SER A 6 27.42 -37.55 -15.41
N ILE A 7 27.30 -37.50 -14.07
CA ILE A 7 26.11 -36.93 -13.40
C ILE A 7 26.20 -35.39 -13.33
N LEU A 8 27.40 -34.83 -13.18
CA LEU A 8 27.61 -33.38 -13.21
C LEU A 8 27.44 -32.78 -14.62
N LEU A 9 27.73 -33.55 -15.67
CA LEU A 9 27.52 -33.09 -17.05
C LEU A 9 26.05 -33.19 -17.50
N THR A 10 25.24 -34.06 -16.90
CA THR A 10 23.79 -34.12 -17.18
C THR A 10 22.99 -33.05 -16.42
N ALA A 11 23.41 -32.66 -15.22
CA ALA A 11 22.80 -31.54 -14.51
C ALA A 11 23.06 -30.19 -15.21
N ALA A 12 24.25 -29.99 -15.79
CA ALA A 12 24.60 -28.75 -16.49
C ALA A 12 23.84 -28.54 -17.82
N VAL A 13 23.30 -29.59 -18.43
CA VAL A 13 22.53 -29.49 -19.69
C VAL A 13 21.03 -29.27 -19.44
N LEU A 14 20.52 -29.53 -18.23
CA LEU A 14 19.12 -29.25 -17.87
C LEU A 14 18.87 -27.81 -17.42
N PHE A 15 19.91 -27.04 -17.08
CA PHE A 15 19.78 -25.63 -16.67
C PHE A 15 20.09 -24.61 -17.79
N ALA A 16 20.29 -25.07 -19.02
CA ALA A 16 20.51 -24.23 -20.20
C ALA A 16 19.23 -23.95 -21.01
N GLN A 17 18.05 -24.17 -20.44
CA GLN A 17 16.80 -23.76 -21.07
C GLN A 17 16.48 -22.33 -20.63
N GLN A 18 16.36 -21.43 -21.61
CA GLN A 18 15.78 -20.09 -21.43
C GLN A 18 14.51 -20.20 -20.56
N PRO A 19 14.26 -19.25 -19.62
CA PRO A 19 13.08 -19.28 -18.78
C PRO A 19 11.86 -19.37 -19.68
N ARG A 20 11.21 -20.53 -19.66
CA ARG A 20 10.03 -20.76 -20.47
C ARG A 20 8.88 -20.04 -19.80
N GLN A 21 8.11 -19.32 -20.62
CA GLN A 21 6.98 -18.52 -20.16
C GLN A 21 6.05 -19.38 -19.28
N VAL A 22 5.70 -18.88 -18.09
CA VAL A 22 4.64 -19.50 -17.29
C VAL A 22 3.35 -19.40 -18.07
N VAL A 23 2.78 -20.55 -18.40
CA VAL A 23 1.46 -20.62 -19.03
C VAL A 23 0.50 -21.22 -18.03
N VAL A 24 -0.54 -20.49 -17.67
CA VAL A 24 -1.65 -21.02 -16.87
C VAL A 24 -2.76 -21.36 -17.84
N ALA A 25 -3.02 -22.65 -18.05
CA ALA A 25 -3.99 -23.14 -19.02
C ALA A 25 -5.41 -23.20 -18.43
N SER A 26 -5.53 -23.59 -17.16
CA SER A 26 -6.82 -23.58 -16.46
C SER A 26 -6.64 -23.51 -14.95
N ALA A 27 -7.71 -23.11 -14.26
CA ALA A 27 -7.83 -23.18 -12.82
C ALA A 27 -9.25 -23.62 -12.46
N VAL A 28 -9.37 -24.75 -11.77
CA VAL A 28 -10.65 -25.41 -11.49
C VAL A 28 -10.79 -25.62 -9.99
N PRO A 29 -11.82 -25.03 -9.35
CA PRO A 29 -12.15 -25.32 -7.96
C PRO A 29 -12.48 -26.80 -7.78
N ASP A 30 -12.11 -27.40 -6.66
CA ASP A 30 -12.56 -28.74 -6.34
C ASP A 30 -14.02 -28.77 -5.88
N ALA A 31 -14.59 -29.96 -5.71
CA ALA A 31 -16.00 -30.14 -5.37
C ALA A 31 -16.35 -29.54 -3.98
N ALA A 32 -15.38 -29.52 -3.06
CA ALA A 32 -15.52 -28.90 -1.75
C ALA A 32 -15.46 -27.37 -1.83
N GLY A 33 -14.74 -26.82 -2.81
CA GLY A 33 -14.55 -25.39 -3.03
C GLY A 33 -13.54 -24.77 -2.08
N ASP A 34 -12.67 -25.58 -1.49
CA ASP A 34 -11.57 -25.18 -0.61
C ASP A 34 -10.20 -25.24 -1.31
N ARG A 35 -10.13 -25.86 -2.48
CA ARG A 35 -8.90 -25.98 -3.28
C ARG A 35 -9.12 -25.55 -4.73
N LEU A 36 -8.06 -25.05 -5.34
CA LEU A 36 -7.97 -24.70 -6.74
C LEU A 36 -6.89 -25.58 -7.38
N THR A 37 -7.29 -26.40 -8.35
CA THR A 37 -6.36 -27.15 -9.21
C THR A 37 -6.02 -26.29 -10.41
N ILE A 38 -4.77 -25.88 -10.50
CA ILE A 38 -4.23 -25.04 -11.57
C ILE A 38 -3.43 -25.93 -12.50
N THR A 39 -3.71 -25.90 -13.80
CA THR A 39 -2.96 -26.66 -14.81
C THR A 39 -2.31 -25.71 -15.81
N GLY A 40 -1.16 -26.10 -16.34
CA GLY A 40 -0.38 -25.25 -17.21
C GLY A 40 1.03 -25.76 -17.43
N GLU A 41 1.94 -24.89 -17.83
CA GLU A 41 3.30 -25.25 -18.20
C GLU A 41 4.31 -24.31 -17.55
N ASN A 42 5.51 -24.85 -17.32
CA ASN A 42 6.68 -24.12 -16.85
C ASN A 42 6.45 -23.43 -15.49
N PHE A 43 5.78 -24.08 -14.54
CA PHE A 43 5.52 -23.51 -13.21
C PHE A 43 6.75 -23.35 -12.31
N GLY A 44 7.93 -23.79 -12.76
CA GLY A 44 9.13 -23.84 -11.93
C GLY A 44 9.00 -24.84 -10.78
N PHE A 45 10.00 -24.89 -9.93
CA PHE A 45 10.05 -25.82 -8.79
C PHE A 45 9.31 -25.29 -7.55
N LEU A 46 9.24 -23.96 -7.40
CA LEU A 46 8.61 -23.26 -6.28
C LEU A 46 7.75 -22.09 -6.77
N PRO A 47 6.59 -22.36 -7.38
CA PRO A 47 5.67 -21.30 -7.78
C PRO A 47 5.11 -20.56 -6.56
N PHE A 48 4.73 -19.33 -6.79
CA PHE A 48 3.96 -18.44 -5.93
C PHE A 48 2.65 -18.16 -6.66
N VAL A 49 1.53 -18.36 -5.97
CA VAL A 49 0.20 -18.20 -6.56
C VAL A 49 -0.56 -17.12 -5.81
N THR A 50 -1.18 -16.20 -6.54
CA THR A 50 -2.12 -15.23 -5.98
C THR A 50 -3.46 -15.28 -6.69
N LEU A 51 -4.53 -14.92 -5.99
CA LEU A 51 -5.85 -14.70 -6.54
C LEU A 51 -6.29 -13.28 -6.19
N ASN A 52 -6.44 -12.40 -7.17
CA ASN A 52 -6.62 -10.95 -6.98
C ASN A 52 -5.59 -10.36 -6.02
N LEU A 53 -4.31 -10.72 -6.21
CA LEU A 53 -3.17 -10.29 -5.38
C LEU A 53 -3.19 -10.83 -3.94
N VAL A 54 -4.13 -11.72 -3.60
CA VAL A 54 -4.14 -12.45 -2.33
C VAL A 54 -3.32 -13.73 -2.49
N PRO A 55 -2.22 -13.92 -1.74
CA PRO A 55 -1.43 -15.14 -1.80
C PRO A 55 -2.25 -16.37 -1.41
N LEU A 56 -2.11 -17.45 -2.18
CA LEU A 56 -2.69 -18.75 -1.87
C LEU A 56 -1.63 -19.68 -1.27
N THR A 57 -2.05 -20.51 -0.32
CA THR A 57 -1.22 -21.60 0.19
C THR A 57 -1.14 -22.70 -0.85
N ILE A 58 0.06 -23.18 -1.17
CA ILE A 58 0.25 -24.26 -2.14
C ILE A 58 0.38 -25.59 -1.41
N ASP A 59 -0.49 -26.55 -1.74
CA ASP A 59 -0.48 -27.89 -1.15
C ASP A 59 0.38 -28.87 -1.95
N ALA A 60 0.41 -28.72 -3.29
CA ALA A 60 1.20 -29.59 -4.15
C ALA A 60 1.63 -28.87 -5.43
N VAL A 61 2.84 -29.19 -5.89
CA VAL A 61 3.40 -28.74 -7.17
C VAL A 61 3.88 -29.97 -7.95
N GLY A 62 3.42 -30.10 -9.18
CA GLY A 62 3.87 -31.07 -10.17
C GLY A 62 4.16 -30.35 -11.49
N GLY A 63 4.85 -31.03 -12.42
CA GLY A 63 5.41 -30.38 -13.62
C GLY A 63 4.43 -29.52 -14.43
N ASN A 64 3.16 -29.91 -14.52
CA ASN A 64 2.10 -29.19 -15.22
C ASN A 64 0.88 -28.86 -14.33
N ARG A 65 1.02 -28.98 -13.00
CA ARG A 65 -0.12 -28.90 -12.06
C ARG A 65 0.28 -28.28 -10.73
N ILE A 66 -0.49 -27.32 -10.24
CA ILE A 66 -0.41 -26.79 -8.87
C ILE A 66 -1.76 -27.03 -8.19
N VAL A 67 -1.73 -27.40 -6.92
CA VAL A 67 -2.92 -27.43 -6.05
C VAL A 67 -2.73 -26.37 -4.97
N ALA A 68 -3.63 -25.39 -4.93
CA ALA A 68 -3.58 -24.30 -3.96
C ALA A 68 -4.87 -24.23 -3.14
N VAL A 69 -4.76 -23.90 -1.85
CA VAL A 69 -5.89 -23.64 -0.96
C VAL A 69 -6.53 -22.32 -1.37
N ALA A 70 -7.81 -22.36 -1.74
CA ALA A 70 -8.60 -21.18 -2.11
C ALA A 70 -10.06 -21.40 -1.70
N PRO A 71 -10.64 -20.55 -0.84
CA PRO A 71 -12.00 -20.75 -0.32
C PRO A 71 -13.05 -20.27 -1.32
N THR A 72 -12.97 -20.75 -2.56
CA THR A 72 -13.76 -20.32 -3.72
C THR A 72 -15.28 -20.41 -3.51
N ARG A 73 -15.76 -21.32 -2.66
CA ARG A 73 -17.19 -21.40 -2.30
C ARG A 73 -17.68 -20.20 -1.49
N SER A 74 -16.80 -19.62 -0.67
CA SER A 74 -17.11 -18.43 0.14
C SER A 74 -16.89 -17.11 -0.62
N MET A 75 -16.29 -17.19 -1.80
CA MET A 75 -16.02 -16.03 -2.63
C MET A 75 -17.28 -15.62 -3.41
N PRO A 76 -17.57 -14.32 -3.55
CA PRO A 76 -18.66 -13.85 -4.40
C PRO A 76 -18.55 -14.39 -5.84
N PRO A 77 -19.66 -14.61 -6.55
CA PRO A 77 -19.60 -14.83 -7.99
C PRO A 77 -18.90 -13.67 -8.69
N GLY A 78 -18.02 -13.96 -9.64
CA GLY A 78 -17.25 -12.94 -10.33
C GLY A 78 -15.99 -13.46 -11.03
N THR A 79 -15.29 -12.55 -11.68
CA THR A 79 -14.02 -12.81 -12.36
C THR A 79 -12.86 -12.43 -11.45
N TYR A 80 -11.93 -13.36 -11.28
CA TYR A 80 -10.75 -13.23 -10.43
C TYR A 80 -9.50 -13.43 -11.28
N VAL A 81 -8.45 -12.66 -11.01
CA VAL A 81 -7.16 -12.83 -11.66
C VAL A 81 -6.31 -13.76 -10.82
N LEU A 82 -6.09 -14.97 -11.32
CA LEU A 82 -5.10 -15.90 -10.79
C LEU A 82 -3.74 -15.58 -11.40
N THR A 83 -2.70 -15.42 -10.59
CA THR A 83 -1.33 -15.21 -11.06
C THR A 83 -0.43 -16.29 -10.48
N VAL A 84 0.34 -16.97 -11.34
CA VAL A 84 1.38 -17.94 -10.96
C VAL A 84 2.72 -17.34 -11.35
N SER A 85 3.65 -17.27 -10.42
CA SER A 85 4.99 -16.72 -10.64
C SER A 85 6.03 -17.61 -9.97
N TYR A 86 7.16 -17.92 -10.62
CA TYR A 86 8.31 -18.56 -9.94
C TYR A 86 9.54 -17.64 -9.85
N GLY A 87 9.39 -16.39 -10.30
CA GLY A 87 10.46 -15.40 -10.38
C GLY A 87 9.95 -14.03 -10.86
N PRO A 88 10.78 -12.99 -10.71
CA PRO A 88 10.39 -11.60 -10.97
C PRO A 88 10.37 -11.23 -12.45
N SER A 89 10.90 -12.06 -13.35
CA SER A 89 11.00 -11.74 -14.77
C SER A 89 9.65 -11.88 -15.49
N PRO A 90 9.37 -11.11 -16.55
CA PRO A 90 8.10 -11.18 -17.29
C PRO A 90 7.74 -12.58 -17.83
N GLY A 91 8.74 -13.42 -18.15
CA GLY A 91 8.53 -14.81 -18.55
C GLY A 91 8.29 -15.77 -17.38
N GLU A 92 8.58 -15.36 -16.15
CA GLU A 92 8.46 -16.19 -14.96
C GLU A 92 7.11 -15.99 -14.26
N THR A 93 6.21 -15.22 -14.87
CA THR A 93 4.86 -14.93 -14.37
C THR A 93 3.81 -15.16 -15.45
N GLY A 94 2.74 -15.87 -15.10
CA GLY A 94 1.57 -16.12 -15.94
C GLY A 94 0.29 -15.79 -15.19
N SER A 95 -0.73 -15.32 -15.89
CA SER A 95 -2.04 -14.98 -15.29
C SER A 95 -3.19 -15.64 -16.04
N PHE A 96 -4.27 -15.95 -15.31
CA PHE A 96 -5.47 -16.58 -15.82
C PHE A 96 -6.71 -15.97 -15.17
N GLN A 97 -7.76 -15.75 -15.96
CA GLN A 97 -9.05 -15.28 -15.43
C GLN A 97 -9.88 -16.47 -14.94
N LEU A 98 -10.02 -16.59 -13.63
CA LEU A 98 -10.90 -17.55 -12.98
C LEU A 98 -12.29 -16.95 -12.82
N VAL A 99 -13.30 -17.54 -13.45
CA VAL A 99 -14.70 -17.16 -13.26
C VAL A 99 -15.32 -18.10 -12.22
N LEU A 100 -15.80 -17.55 -11.11
CA LEU A 100 -16.54 -18.28 -10.09
C LEU A 100 -18.03 -17.98 -10.22
N GLY A 101 -18.86 -19.03 -10.24
CA GLY A 101 -20.33 -18.88 -10.18
C GLY A 101 -21.05 -18.65 -11.52
N ALA A 102 -20.45 -18.96 -12.66
CA ALA A 102 -21.14 -18.99 -13.96
C ALA A 102 -21.60 -20.42 -14.31
N PRO A 103 -22.78 -20.61 -14.92
CA PRO A 103 -23.14 -21.87 -15.56
C PRO A 103 -22.34 -22.07 -16.85
N ASP A 104 -21.83 -23.28 -17.05
CA ASP A 104 -21.11 -23.85 -18.20
C ASP A 104 -20.90 -22.94 -19.43
N SER A 105 -19.65 -22.64 -19.75
CA SER A 105 -19.17 -22.71 -21.14
C SER A 105 -17.64 -22.76 -21.21
N SER A 106 -17.16 -23.86 -21.75
CA SER A 106 -15.81 -24.09 -22.21
C SER A 106 -15.55 -23.30 -23.50
N ALA A 107 -14.56 -22.40 -23.48
CA ALA A 107 -13.90 -21.93 -24.70
C ALA A 107 -12.51 -21.38 -24.34
N GLY A 108 -11.47 -22.12 -24.75
CA GLY A 108 -10.09 -21.67 -24.65
C GLY A 108 -9.87 -20.38 -25.43
N HIS A 109 -9.13 -19.45 -24.82
CA HIS A 109 -8.68 -18.23 -25.48
C HIS A 109 -7.16 -18.19 -25.42
N THR A 110 -6.55 -18.38 -26.58
CA THR A 110 -5.15 -18.05 -26.87
C THR A 110 -4.95 -16.56 -26.60
N SER A 111 -3.94 -16.22 -25.80
CA SER A 111 -3.62 -14.82 -25.49
C SER A 111 -2.96 -14.15 -26.70
N PRO A 112 -3.59 -13.14 -27.34
CA PRO A 112 -2.95 -12.38 -28.40
C PRO A 112 -1.92 -11.41 -27.80
N ALA A 113 -0.89 -11.05 -28.57
CA ALA A 113 0.01 -9.95 -28.25
C ALA A 113 -0.81 -8.69 -27.87
N ALA A 114 -0.46 -8.06 -26.75
CA ALA A 114 -1.23 -6.97 -26.16
C ALA A 114 -1.46 -5.84 -27.17
N VAL A 115 -2.67 -5.79 -27.72
CA VAL A 115 -3.13 -4.63 -28.49
C VAL A 115 -3.32 -3.51 -27.48
N ALA A 116 -2.45 -2.50 -27.54
CA ALA A 116 -2.63 -1.29 -26.75
C ALA A 116 -3.98 -0.67 -27.11
N ALA A 117 -4.98 -0.82 -26.23
CA ALA A 117 -6.27 -0.15 -26.41
C ALA A 117 -6.01 1.36 -26.35
N SER A 118 -6.15 2.04 -27.49
CA SER A 118 -6.09 3.49 -27.54
C SER A 118 -7.42 4.04 -27.00
N ILE A 119 -7.41 4.42 -25.72
CA ILE A 119 -8.47 5.26 -25.15
C ILE A 119 -7.86 6.64 -25.03
N ALA A 120 -8.07 7.49 -26.03
CA ALA A 120 -7.72 8.91 -25.93
C ALA A 120 -8.69 9.57 -24.95
N ILE A 121 -8.18 10.07 -23.83
CA ILE A 121 -8.95 10.89 -22.88
C ILE A 121 -8.56 12.34 -23.14
N ALA A 122 -9.23 13.00 -24.07
CA ALA A 122 -9.06 14.43 -24.33
C ALA A 122 -10.29 15.20 -23.83
N GLY A 123 -10.09 16.14 -22.90
CA GLY A 123 -11.20 16.80 -22.20
C GLY A 123 -12.01 17.83 -22.99
N GLY A 124 -11.54 18.23 -24.19
CA GLY A 124 -12.20 19.25 -25.03
C GLY A 124 -13.30 18.70 -25.95
N GLU A 125 -13.48 17.38 -26.00
CA GLU A 125 -14.40 16.75 -26.93
C GLU A 125 -15.87 16.98 -26.52
N PRO A 126 -16.78 17.28 -27.46
CA PRO A 126 -18.22 17.34 -27.19
C PRO A 126 -18.74 16.00 -26.67
N ALA A 127 -19.30 15.98 -25.46
CA ALA A 127 -19.97 14.83 -24.87
C ALA A 127 -21.46 14.77 -25.23
N ALA A 128 -22.12 15.94 -25.33
CA ALA A 128 -23.51 16.06 -25.76
C ALA A 128 -23.81 17.46 -26.30
N LYS A 129 -24.91 17.59 -27.06
CA LYS A 129 -25.48 18.89 -27.47
C LYS A 129 -26.97 18.93 -27.10
N VAL A 130 -27.40 20.01 -26.44
CA VAL A 130 -28.80 20.25 -26.04
C VAL A 130 -29.20 21.63 -26.55
N GLY A 131 -30.02 21.69 -27.60
CA GLY A 131 -30.27 22.93 -28.33
C GLY A 131 -28.95 23.49 -28.89
N ASP A 132 -28.61 24.73 -28.53
CA ASP A 132 -27.33 25.37 -28.92
C ASP A 132 -26.20 25.15 -27.90
N ARG A 133 -26.48 24.54 -26.75
CA ARG A 133 -25.47 24.28 -25.71
C ARG A 133 -24.72 22.98 -26.00
N ILE A 134 -23.40 23.05 -26.06
CA ILE A 134 -22.51 21.88 -26.06
C ILE A 134 -22.08 21.60 -24.62
N ILE A 135 -22.18 20.34 -24.21
CA ILE A 135 -21.62 19.80 -22.98
C ILE A 135 -20.35 19.07 -23.39
N THR A 136 -19.20 19.46 -22.84
CA THR A 136 -17.90 18.84 -23.11
C THR A 136 -17.61 17.71 -22.12
N LEU A 137 -16.65 16.83 -22.42
CA LEU A 137 -16.17 15.85 -21.43
C LEU A 137 -15.66 16.53 -20.15
N ALA A 138 -15.01 17.69 -20.26
CA ALA A 138 -14.61 18.47 -19.08
C ALA A 138 -15.80 18.98 -18.25
N ASP A 139 -16.95 19.29 -18.87
CA ASP A 139 -18.18 19.60 -18.12
C ASP A 139 -18.69 18.38 -17.35
N VAL A 140 -18.65 17.20 -17.98
CA VAL A 140 -19.05 15.93 -17.36
C VAL A 140 -18.14 15.60 -16.18
N ASP A 141 -16.82 15.70 -16.34
CA ASP A 141 -15.85 15.42 -15.28
C ASP A 141 -16.00 16.38 -14.09
N ARG A 142 -16.22 17.68 -14.34
CA ARG A 142 -16.50 18.66 -13.27
C ARG A 142 -17.77 18.31 -12.50
N GLU A 143 -18.82 17.93 -13.21
CA GLU A 143 -20.07 17.55 -12.57
C GLU A 143 -19.95 16.21 -11.81
N TRP A 144 -19.14 15.28 -12.31
CA TRP A 144 -18.81 14.03 -11.61
C TRP A 144 -18.03 14.32 -10.32
N GLN A 145 -16.98 15.14 -10.35
CA GLN A 145 -16.26 15.60 -9.15
C GLN A 145 -17.19 16.18 -8.09
N ARG A 146 -18.21 16.94 -8.52
CA ARG A 146 -19.18 17.58 -7.62
C ARG A 146 -20.20 16.60 -7.04
N ARG A 147 -20.70 15.67 -7.85
CA ARG A 147 -21.76 14.71 -7.45
C ARG A 147 -21.24 13.50 -6.70
N ASP A 148 -20.07 13.01 -7.08
CA ASP A 148 -19.45 11.80 -6.53
C ASP A 148 -17.92 11.96 -6.47
N PRO A 149 -17.42 12.83 -5.57
CA PRO A 149 -16.00 13.10 -5.43
C PRO A 149 -15.19 11.84 -5.07
N ALA A 150 -15.77 10.92 -4.29
CA ALA A 150 -15.10 9.70 -3.86
C ALA A 150 -14.78 8.78 -5.03
N SER A 151 -15.76 8.55 -5.92
CA SER A 151 -15.55 7.73 -7.13
C SER A 151 -14.56 8.39 -8.10
N TYR A 152 -14.70 9.70 -8.34
CA TYR A 152 -13.78 10.44 -9.20
C TYR A 152 -12.34 10.35 -8.70
N LEU A 153 -12.11 10.66 -7.42
CA LEU A 153 -10.78 10.61 -6.82
C LEU A 153 -10.22 9.18 -6.79
N GLY A 154 -11.07 8.19 -6.55
CA GLY A 154 -10.70 6.78 -6.62
C GLY A 154 -10.14 6.39 -8.00
N LEU A 155 -10.84 6.75 -9.08
CA LEU A 155 -10.40 6.45 -10.45
C LEU A 155 -9.19 7.29 -10.88
N ALA A 156 -9.17 8.58 -10.55
CA ALA A 156 -8.02 9.45 -10.81
C ALA A 156 -6.74 8.92 -10.14
N ARG A 157 -6.87 8.41 -8.91
CA ARG A 157 -5.78 7.76 -8.17
C ARG A 157 -5.34 6.47 -8.84
N GLN A 158 -6.26 5.56 -9.18
CA GLN A 158 -5.89 4.32 -9.86
C GLN A 158 -5.13 4.59 -11.16
N LEU A 159 -5.60 5.55 -11.95
CA LEU A 159 -4.91 5.99 -13.17
C LEU A 159 -3.51 6.53 -12.87
N TYR A 160 -3.37 7.40 -11.87
CA TYR A 160 -2.08 7.92 -11.44
C TYR A 160 -1.15 6.81 -10.97
N ASP A 161 -1.60 5.91 -10.09
CA ASP A 161 -0.78 4.83 -9.54
C ASP A 161 -0.30 3.89 -10.65
N ASN A 162 -1.16 3.59 -11.63
CA ASN A 162 -0.79 2.79 -12.81
C ASN A 162 0.26 3.50 -13.67
N ARG A 163 0.04 4.78 -14.00
CA ARG A 163 1.01 5.60 -14.75
C ARG A 163 2.34 5.72 -14.00
N ARG A 164 2.29 5.91 -12.69
CA ARG A 164 3.46 6.07 -11.84
C ARG A 164 4.30 4.80 -11.81
N ARG A 165 3.68 3.62 -11.63
CA ARG A 165 4.39 2.34 -11.67
C ARG A 165 5.08 2.09 -13.01
N VAL A 166 4.38 2.34 -14.12
CA VAL A 166 4.96 2.18 -15.47
C VAL A 166 6.10 3.19 -15.68
N LEU A 167 5.92 4.45 -15.30
CA LEU A 167 6.96 5.47 -15.39
C LEU A 167 8.20 5.12 -14.57
N ASP A 168 8.02 4.61 -13.34
CA ASP A 168 9.14 4.19 -12.50
C ASP A 168 9.94 3.05 -13.13
N ALA A 169 9.27 2.08 -13.76
CA ALA A 169 9.93 1.02 -14.52
C ALA A 169 10.70 1.59 -15.73
N MET A 170 10.07 2.46 -16.51
CA MET A 170 10.71 3.09 -17.68
C MET A 170 11.95 3.90 -17.30
N VAL A 171 11.88 4.67 -16.21
CA VAL A 171 13.03 5.45 -15.69
C VAL A 171 14.12 4.51 -15.20
N ALA A 172 13.79 3.45 -14.47
CA ALA A 172 14.75 2.47 -14.01
C ALA A 172 15.47 1.77 -15.18
N ASP A 173 14.72 1.30 -16.17
CA ASP A 173 15.24 0.62 -17.35
C ASP A 173 16.19 1.53 -18.14
N GLU A 174 15.81 2.79 -18.34
CA GLU A 174 16.65 3.77 -19.05
C GLU A 174 17.94 4.09 -18.28
N LEU A 175 17.87 4.28 -16.96
CA LEU A 175 19.04 4.54 -16.12
C LEU A 175 20.02 3.36 -16.13
N LEU A 176 19.50 2.14 -15.98
CA LEU A 176 20.30 0.93 -16.00
C LEU A 176 20.90 0.66 -17.39
N ALA A 177 20.14 0.87 -18.46
CA ALA A 177 20.63 0.70 -19.82
C ALA A 177 21.76 1.67 -20.15
N ARG A 178 21.65 2.94 -19.74
CA ARG A 178 22.71 3.94 -19.90
C ARG A 178 23.97 3.57 -19.15
N GLU A 179 23.83 3.16 -17.89
CA GLU A 179 24.97 2.76 -17.07
C GLU A 179 25.64 1.49 -17.61
N ALA A 180 24.86 0.49 -18.01
CA ALA A 180 25.36 -0.75 -18.60
C ALA A 180 26.11 -0.47 -19.92
N ALA A 181 25.56 0.40 -20.78
CA ALA A 181 26.20 0.84 -22.02
C ALA A 181 27.51 1.58 -21.75
N ALA A 182 27.54 2.48 -20.76
CA ALA A 182 28.75 3.20 -20.36
C ALA A 182 29.87 2.26 -19.88
N ARG A 183 29.52 1.10 -19.31
CA ARG A 183 30.46 0.07 -18.85
C ARG A 183 30.67 -1.09 -19.85
N GLY A 184 30.07 -1.01 -21.04
CA GLY A 184 30.19 -2.07 -22.07
C GLY A 184 29.65 -3.44 -21.64
N MET A 185 28.62 -3.47 -20.79
CA MET A 185 28.00 -4.70 -20.26
C MET A 185 26.49 -4.73 -20.52
N THR A 186 25.84 -5.88 -20.29
CA THR A 186 24.38 -5.98 -20.31
C THR A 186 23.78 -5.48 -18.99
N THR A 187 22.53 -5.02 -19.00
CA THR A 187 21.80 -4.63 -17.78
C THR A 187 21.76 -5.76 -16.75
N GLU A 188 21.60 -7.00 -17.20
CA GLU A 188 21.60 -8.18 -16.32
C GLU A 188 22.97 -8.37 -15.63
N ALA A 189 24.06 -8.25 -16.39
CA ALA A 189 25.42 -8.34 -15.84
C ALA A 189 25.68 -7.20 -14.85
N LEU A 190 25.24 -5.97 -15.17
CA LEU A 190 25.35 -4.82 -14.29
C LEU A 190 24.64 -5.07 -12.95
N LEU A 191 23.39 -5.54 -12.99
CA LEU A 191 22.63 -5.82 -11.77
C LEU A 191 23.28 -6.93 -10.95
N LYS A 192 23.72 -8.02 -11.60
CA LYS A 192 24.40 -9.13 -10.92
C LYS A 192 25.68 -8.67 -10.22
N GLU A 193 26.38 -7.68 -10.79
CA GLU A 193 27.59 -7.11 -10.21
C GLU A 193 27.27 -6.11 -9.08
N GLU A 194 26.31 -5.21 -9.28
CA GLU A 194 26.12 -4.03 -8.42
C GLU A 194 25.15 -4.24 -7.26
N ILE A 195 24.14 -5.12 -7.40
CA ILE A 195 23.15 -5.35 -6.36
C ILE A 195 23.78 -5.96 -5.09
N PRO A 196 24.61 -7.03 -5.16
CA PRO A 196 25.20 -7.62 -3.95
C PRO A 196 26.07 -6.63 -3.15
N LYS A 197 26.67 -5.64 -3.82
CA LYS A 197 27.51 -4.60 -3.18
C LYS A 197 26.70 -3.63 -2.30
N ARG A 198 25.37 -3.58 -2.48
CA ARG A 198 24.45 -2.62 -1.83
C ARG A 198 23.39 -3.30 -0.97
N ILE A 199 23.49 -4.61 -0.78
CA ILE A 199 22.65 -5.33 0.17
C ILE A 199 22.96 -4.82 1.58
N ILE A 200 21.94 -4.27 2.23
CA ILE A 200 21.99 -3.86 3.62
C ILE A 200 21.07 -4.80 4.38
N THR A 201 21.61 -5.50 5.38
CA THR A 201 20.79 -6.32 6.27
C THR A 201 19.74 -5.45 6.96
N MET A 202 18.48 -5.80 6.80
CA MET A 202 17.39 -5.02 7.39
C MET A 202 17.49 -5.06 8.92
N PRO A 203 17.26 -3.93 9.60
CA PRO A 203 17.37 -3.87 11.06
C PRO A 203 16.30 -4.71 11.73
N GLU A 204 16.51 -5.05 13.00
CA GLU A 204 15.56 -5.85 13.79
C GLU A 204 14.17 -5.20 13.86
N SER A 205 14.10 -3.88 13.83
CA SER A 205 12.84 -3.13 13.77
C SER A 205 12.01 -3.48 12.53
N ALA A 206 12.63 -3.87 11.41
CA ALA A 206 11.92 -4.31 10.21
C ALA A 206 11.28 -5.69 10.40
N VAL A 207 11.95 -6.60 11.12
CA VAL A 207 11.38 -7.91 11.50
C VAL A 207 10.16 -7.71 12.40
N VAL A 208 10.29 -6.85 13.41
CA VAL A 208 9.19 -6.51 14.32
C VAL A 208 8.03 -5.87 13.55
N SER A 209 8.32 -4.92 12.65
CA SER A 209 7.30 -4.26 11.82
C SER A 209 6.58 -5.25 10.92
N LEU A 210 7.31 -6.17 10.30
CA LEU A 210 6.74 -7.22 9.46
C LEU A 210 5.85 -8.14 10.28
N TYR A 211 6.30 -8.62 11.45
CA TYR A 211 5.48 -9.43 12.36
C TYR A 211 4.18 -8.70 12.74
N GLN A 212 4.28 -7.44 13.18
CA GLN A 212 3.12 -6.63 13.56
C GLN A 212 2.15 -6.41 12.39
N SER A 213 2.66 -6.34 11.16
CA SER A 213 1.83 -6.17 9.96
C SER A 213 0.99 -7.40 9.63
N LEU A 214 1.40 -8.59 10.10
CA LEU A 214 0.67 -9.83 9.86
C LEU A 214 -0.63 -9.90 10.68
N GLY A 215 -0.66 -9.27 11.86
CA GLY A 215 -1.85 -9.25 12.72
C GLY A 215 -2.40 -10.67 12.96
N ASP A 216 -3.67 -10.91 12.63
CA ASP A 216 -4.33 -12.20 12.81
C ASP A 216 -3.70 -13.34 11.97
N LEU A 217 -2.93 -13.01 10.93
CA LEU A 217 -2.23 -14.00 10.10
C LEU A 217 -1.13 -14.75 10.86
N THR A 218 -0.68 -14.23 12.01
CA THR A 218 0.27 -14.95 12.89
C THR A 218 -0.36 -16.20 13.50
N ARG A 219 -1.70 -16.30 13.54
CA ARG A 219 -2.45 -17.40 14.18
C ARG A 219 -2.00 -17.66 15.62
N GLY A 220 -1.61 -16.58 16.32
CA GLY A 220 -1.16 -16.63 17.72
C GLY A 220 0.31 -17.01 17.91
N ALA A 221 1.05 -17.30 16.83
CA ALA A 221 2.50 -17.51 16.91
C ALA A 221 3.18 -16.23 17.39
N THR A 222 4.16 -16.39 18.28
CA THR A 222 4.95 -15.30 18.85
C THR A 222 5.98 -14.78 17.87
N LEU A 223 6.50 -13.57 18.13
CA LEU A 223 7.59 -13.00 17.35
C LEU A 223 8.82 -13.92 17.35
N ASP A 224 9.17 -14.52 18.48
CA ASP A 224 10.36 -15.38 18.60
C ASP A 224 10.23 -16.63 17.74
N GLU A 225 9.04 -17.22 17.65
CA GLU A 225 8.75 -18.38 16.79
C GLU A 225 8.83 -18.03 15.30
N MET A 226 8.32 -16.85 14.91
CA MET A 226 8.26 -16.44 13.50
C MET A 226 9.55 -15.75 13.01
N LYS A 227 10.36 -15.20 13.91
CA LYS A 227 11.53 -14.37 13.60
C LYS A 227 12.49 -14.99 12.57
N PRO A 228 12.84 -16.29 12.62
CA PRO A 228 13.70 -16.90 11.61
C PRO A 228 13.08 -16.84 10.20
N ALA A 229 11.79 -17.14 10.07
CA ALA A 229 11.07 -17.12 8.80
C ALA A 229 10.91 -15.69 8.25
N LEU A 230 10.62 -14.73 9.13
CA LEU A 230 10.49 -13.32 8.75
C LEU A 230 11.82 -12.74 8.29
N ARG A 231 12.93 -13.09 8.96
CA ARG A 231 14.27 -12.67 8.54
C ARG A 231 14.66 -13.27 7.20
N ALA A 232 14.44 -14.57 7.00
CA ALA A 232 14.69 -15.23 5.72
C ALA A 232 13.83 -14.63 4.58
N TRP A 233 12.61 -14.18 4.89
CA TRP A 233 11.77 -13.48 3.93
C TRP A 233 12.34 -12.10 3.57
N LEU A 234 12.80 -11.31 4.56
CA LEU A 234 13.45 -10.02 4.31
C LEU A 234 14.71 -10.19 3.46
N GLU A 235 15.59 -11.12 3.82
CA GLU A 235 16.84 -11.42 3.09
C GLU A 235 16.58 -11.82 1.64
N ARG A 236 15.57 -12.65 1.41
CA ARG A 236 15.27 -13.17 0.06
C ARG A 236 14.50 -12.18 -0.81
N ILE A 237 13.60 -11.40 -0.21
CA ILE A 237 12.61 -10.59 -0.95
C ILE A 237 12.87 -9.10 -0.81
N SER A 238 13.09 -8.61 0.41
CA SER A 238 13.14 -7.15 0.65
C SER A 238 14.53 -6.57 0.45
N GLU A 239 15.57 -7.25 0.93
CA GLU A 239 16.95 -6.75 0.88
C GLU A 239 17.50 -6.56 -0.55
N PRO A 240 17.30 -7.49 -1.50
CA PRO A 240 17.74 -7.30 -2.88
C PRO A 240 16.98 -6.18 -3.59
N GLU A 241 15.67 -6.06 -3.33
CA GLU A 241 14.85 -4.99 -3.89
C GLU A 241 15.27 -3.61 -3.36
N VAL A 242 15.52 -3.50 -2.05
CA VAL A 242 16.05 -2.27 -1.44
C VAL A 242 17.42 -1.92 -2.01
N ALA A 243 18.32 -2.91 -2.18
CA ALA A 243 19.61 -2.70 -2.81
C ALA A 243 19.49 -2.18 -4.24
N LYS A 244 18.55 -2.71 -5.02
CA LYS A 244 18.22 -2.22 -6.37
C LYS A 244 17.68 -0.80 -6.35
N MET A 245 16.77 -0.48 -5.43
CA MET A 245 16.25 0.87 -5.27
C MET A 245 17.36 1.87 -4.89
N ASN A 246 18.26 1.51 -3.98
CA ASN A 246 19.40 2.34 -3.59
C ASN A 246 20.32 2.60 -4.79
N TYR A 247 20.59 1.56 -5.59
CA TYR A 247 21.40 1.70 -6.79
C TYR A 247 20.75 2.64 -7.81
N LEU A 248 19.44 2.49 -8.06
CA LEU A 248 18.70 3.39 -8.94
C LEU A 248 18.73 4.83 -8.42
N GLU A 249 18.60 5.05 -7.12
CA GLU A 249 18.70 6.38 -6.51
C GLU A 249 20.10 7.00 -6.69
N GLU A 250 21.17 6.21 -6.57
CA GLU A 250 22.52 6.65 -6.90
C GLU A 250 22.65 7.05 -8.37
N LEU A 251 22.13 6.22 -9.29
CA LEU A 251 22.14 6.53 -10.73
C LEU A 251 21.36 7.81 -11.03
N MET A 252 20.20 8.02 -10.42
CA MET A 252 19.43 9.27 -10.55
C MET A 252 20.22 10.51 -10.10
N LYS A 253 21.16 10.36 -9.15
CA LYS A 253 22.01 11.45 -8.66
C LYS A 253 23.26 11.66 -9.52
N VAL A 254 23.81 10.59 -10.10
CA VAL A 254 25.14 10.59 -10.74
C VAL A 254 25.07 10.62 -12.27
N SER A 255 24.21 9.81 -12.90
CA SER A 255 24.33 9.50 -14.34
C SER A 255 23.44 10.34 -15.25
N THR A 256 22.35 10.94 -14.77
CA THR A 256 21.56 11.99 -15.43
C THR A 256 20.46 12.43 -14.47
N ARG A 257 20.13 13.73 -14.40
CA ARG A 257 19.00 14.23 -13.60
C ARG A 257 17.68 13.69 -14.18
N ALA A 258 17.30 12.48 -13.80
CA ALA A 258 15.99 11.93 -14.12
C ALA A 258 14.95 12.73 -13.33
N GLU A 259 14.34 13.71 -13.99
CA GLU A 259 13.30 14.54 -13.41
C GLU A 259 11.93 13.93 -13.72
N VAL A 260 11.19 13.61 -12.65
CA VAL A 260 9.83 13.07 -12.75
C VAL A 260 8.84 14.21 -12.60
N PHE A 261 8.14 14.53 -13.70
CA PHE A 261 7.10 15.57 -13.73
C PHE A 261 5.68 15.06 -13.43
N LEU A 262 5.48 13.74 -13.32
CA LEU A 262 4.18 13.18 -12.99
C LEU A 262 3.76 13.61 -11.57
N ALA A 263 2.79 14.51 -11.50
CA ALA A 263 2.26 15.04 -10.25
C ALA A 263 1.16 14.12 -9.68
N PRO A 264 1.17 13.82 -8.38
CA PRO A 264 0.09 13.09 -7.72
C PRO A 264 -1.19 13.91 -7.67
N PRO A 265 -2.37 13.27 -7.75
CA PRO A 265 -3.64 13.94 -7.48
C PRO A 265 -3.64 14.45 -6.04
N ARG A 266 -4.17 15.66 -5.86
CA ARG A 266 -4.28 16.31 -4.56
C ARG A 266 -5.70 16.78 -4.32
N VAL A 267 -6.13 16.70 -3.07
CA VAL A 267 -7.37 17.29 -2.59
C VAL A 267 -7.05 18.48 -1.71
N GLU A 268 -7.88 19.52 -1.79
CA GLU A 268 -7.89 20.53 -0.75
C GLU A 268 -8.56 19.92 0.49
N VAL A 269 -7.89 20.05 1.63
CA VAL A 269 -8.38 19.49 2.89
C VAL A 269 -8.86 20.64 3.77
N ASP A 270 -10.15 20.61 4.10
CA ASP A 270 -10.76 21.57 5.00
C ASP A 270 -10.15 21.43 6.40
N ARG A 271 -9.55 22.52 6.90
CA ARG A 271 -8.99 22.59 8.25
C ARG A 271 -9.75 23.63 9.05
N THR A 272 -10.16 23.25 10.25
CA THR A 272 -11.00 24.05 11.14
C THR A 272 -10.31 24.22 12.49
N PRO A 273 -10.68 25.24 13.29
CA PRO A 273 -10.17 25.37 14.67
C PRO A 273 -10.53 24.18 15.59
N GLN A 274 -11.51 23.35 15.20
CA GLN A 274 -11.90 22.13 15.90
C GLN A 274 -10.97 20.94 15.59
N ASP A 275 -10.14 21.02 14.55
CA ASP A 275 -9.15 19.99 14.28
C ASP A 275 -7.98 20.14 15.26
N ALA A 276 -7.62 19.05 15.94
CA ALA A 276 -6.44 19.04 16.78
C ALA A 276 -5.17 19.06 15.91
N ALA A 277 -4.23 19.95 16.23
CA ALA A 277 -3.00 20.10 15.45
C ALA A 277 -1.75 20.16 16.32
N LEU A 278 -0.64 19.68 15.80
CA LEU A 278 0.70 19.73 16.42
C LEU A 278 1.69 20.34 15.42
N GLY A 279 2.59 21.19 15.90
CA GLY A 279 3.57 21.89 15.07
C GLY A 279 3.08 23.23 14.53
N SER A 280 3.93 23.90 13.74
CA SER A 280 3.73 25.28 13.26
C SER A 280 2.53 25.41 12.30
N GLU A 281 1.78 26.50 12.35
CA GLU A 281 0.74 26.81 11.34
C GLU A 281 1.33 27.09 9.95
N ASN A 282 2.57 27.58 9.91
CA ASN A 282 3.31 27.91 8.69
C ASN A 282 4.21 26.77 8.19
N ALA A 283 3.99 25.55 8.68
CA ALA A 283 4.75 24.39 8.26
C ALA A 283 4.62 24.15 6.73
N ALA A 284 5.75 23.89 6.08
CA ALA A 284 5.81 23.60 4.65
C ALA A 284 5.06 22.30 4.27
N VAL A 285 4.99 21.36 5.20
CA VAL A 285 4.28 20.09 5.03
C VAL A 285 3.19 19.94 6.06
N VAL A 286 1.96 19.72 5.61
CA VAL A 286 0.79 19.41 6.45
C VAL A 286 0.46 17.94 6.29
N LEU A 287 0.59 17.19 7.37
CA LEU A 287 0.21 15.78 7.48
C LEU A 287 -1.15 15.70 8.17
N VAL A 288 -2.21 15.49 7.40
CA VAL A 288 -3.55 15.22 7.92
C VAL A 288 -3.69 13.71 8.12
N VAL A 289 -3.95 13.30 9.35
CA VAL A 289 -4.19 11.90 9.71
C VAL A 289 -5.66 11.69 10.06
N PHE A 290 -6.28 10.73 9.39
CA PHE A 290 -7.57 10.17 9.76
C PHE A 290 -7.33 8.97 10.65
N GLY A 291 -7.74 9.06 11.92
CA GLY A 291 -7.37 8.09 12.95
C GLY A 291 -8.55 7.57 13.77
N ASP A 292 -8.38 6.33 14.23
CA ASP A 292 -9.25 5.67 15.20
C ASP A 292 -8.41 5.37 16.44
N LEU A 293 -8.75 6.00 17.57
CA LEU A 293 -7.99 5.85 18.82
C LEU A 293 -8.03 4.41 19.36
N ALA A 294 -9.03 3.60 18.99
CA ALA A 294 -9.12 2.20 19.38
C ALA A 294 -8.39 1.25 18.40
N SER A 295 -7.85 1.74 17.29
CA SER A 295 -7.15 0.92 16.29
C SER A 295 -5.69 0.68 16.69
N ALA A 296 -5.32 -0.60 16.83
CA ALA A 296 -3.94 -1.00 17.04
C ALA A 296 -3.00 -0.56 15.91
N SER A 297 -3.51 -0.56 14.66
CA SER A 297 -2.74 -0.06 13.52
C SER A 297 -2.49 1.45 13.65
N TYR A 298 -3.50 2.23 14.04
CA TYR A 298 -3.33 3.66 14.30
C TYR A 298 -2.34 3.92 15.45
N ALA A 299 -2.48 3.22 16.58
CA ALA A 299 -1.62 3.35 17.75
C ALA A 299 -0.13 3.12 17.41
N ARG A 300 0.17 2.21 16.47
CA ARG A 300 1.53 1.97 15.97
C ARG A 300 2.12 3.21 15.28
N TYR A 301 1.32 4.02 14.56
CA TYR A 301 1.81 5.26 13.93
C TYR A 301 1.82 6.43 14.89
N ALA A 302 0.89 6.49 15.84
CA ALA A 302 0.85 7.53 16.86
C ALA A 302 2.19 7.68 17.59
N GLN A 303 2.88 6.57 17.86
CA GLN A 303 4.23 6.55 18.44
C GLN A 303 5.29 7.32 17.64
N ALA A 304 5.07 7.53 16.33
CA ALA A 304 6.00 8.23 15.45
C ALA A 304 5.68 9.71 15.28
N PHE A 305 4.48 10.17 15.64
CA PHE A 305 4.00 11.51 15.29
C PHE A 305 4.85 12.64 15.86
N THR A 306 5.12 12.64 17.16
CA THR A 306 5.98 13.63 17.81
C THR A 306 7.38 13.64 17.20
N ARG A 307 7.96 12.45 17.01
CA ARG A 307 9.28 12.28 16.38
C ARG A 307 9.32 12.85 14.96
N VAL A 308 8.27 12.64 14.17
CA VAL A 308 8.19 13.21 12.81
C VAL A 308 8.12 14.73 12.88
N THR A 309 7.30 15.32 13.76
CA THR A 309 7.23 16.78 13.86
C THR A 309 8.53 17.41 14.34
N GLU A 310 9.26 16.75 15.23
CA GLU A 310 10.56 17.20 15.76
C GLU A 310 11.70 17.05 14.74
N ALA A 311 11.75 15.94 14.00
CA ALA A 311 12.84 15.63 13.07
C ALA A 311 12.96 16.60 11.88
N PHE A 312 11.96 17.45 11.65
CA PHE A 312 11.93 18.41 10.54
C PHE A 312 11.91 19.88 10.99
N ASP A 313 12.30 20.16 12.24
CA ASP A 313 12.52 21.52 12.76
C ASP A 313 11.32 22.46 12.53
N GLY A 314 10.10 21.98 12.78
CA GLY A 314 8.87 22.76 12.63
C GLY A 314 8.36 22.91 11.19
N ARG A 315 8.98 22.24 10.21
CA ARG A 315 8.50 22.21 8.81
C ARG A 315 7.34 21.25 8.58
N VAL A 316 6.94 20.49 9.60
CA VAL A 316 5.80 19.57 9.56
C VAL A 316 4.73 20.01 10.56
N ARG A 317 3.50 20.11 10.09
CA ARG A 317 2.29 20.23 10.91
C ARG A 317 1.48 18.96 10.81
N LEU A 318 1.16 18.37 11.95
CA LEU A 318 0.23 17.26 12.06
C LEU A 318 -1.16 17.81 12.34
N VAL A 319 -2.17 17.30 11.65
CA VAL A 319 -3.59 17.61 11.89
C VAL A 319 -4.33 16.29 12.02
N PHE A 320 -5.07 16.12 13.11
CA PHE A 320 -5.82 14.90 13.37
C PHE A 320 -7.31 15.09 13.02
N LYS A 321 -7.89 14.08 12.35
CA LYS A 321 -9.33 13.96 12.05
C LYS A 321 -9.85 12.60 12.51
N HIS A 322 -11.03 12.58 13.13
CA HIS A 322 -11.62 11.33 13.63
C HIS A 322 -12.15 10.47 12.49
N LEU A 323 -11.82 9.17 12.55
CA LEU A 323 -12.38 8.14 11.68
C LEU A 323 -12.63 6.86 12.52
N PRO A 324 -13.63 6.85 13.41
CA PRO A 324 -13.94 5.70 14.26
C PRO A 324 -14.58 4.58 13.44
N LEU A 325 -13.87 3.48 13.21
CA LEU A 325 -14.27 2.38 12.32
C LEU A 325 -14.59 1.08 13.07
N LEU A 326 -14.18 0.92 14.33
CA LEU A 326 -14.31 -0.35 15.07
C LEU A 326 -15.59 -0.45 15.92
N GLY A 327 -16.54 0.46 15.72
CA GLY A 327 -17.85 0.43 16.38
C GLY A 327 -17.99 1.39 17.57
N PRO A 328 -18.90 1.10 18.52
CA PRO A 328 -19.28 2.05 19.58
C PRO A 328 -18.13 2.53 20.46
N GLY A 329 -17.16 1.66 20.75
CA GLY A 329 -15.96 2.02 21.53
C GLY A 329 -15.12 3.10 20.86
N SER A 330 -14.89 2.97 19.54
CA SER A 330 -14.18 3.98 18.76
C SER A 330 -14.91 5.32 18.73
N ILE A 331 -16.24 5.30 18.63
CA ILE A 331 -17.07 6.52 18.65
C ILE A 331 -16.97 7.20 20.02
N ALA A 332 -17.03 6.43 21.11
CA ALA A 332 -16.86 6.96 22.46
C ALA A 332 -15.46 7.55 22.68
N ALA A 333 -14.41 6.90 22.16
CA ALA A 333 -13.04 7.42 22.22
C ALA A 333 -12.88 8.72 21.41
N ALA A 334 -13.54 8.82 20.25
CA ALA A 334 -13.56 10.03 19.44
C ALA A 334 -14.25 11.20 20.16
N GLU A 335 -15.41 10.96 20.76
CA GLU A 335 -16.15 11.95 21.56
C GLU A 335 -15.30 12.46 22.72
N ALA A 336 -14.71 11.54 23.49
CA ALA A 336 -13.86 11.86 24.61
C ALA A 336 -12.63 12.69 24.19
N ALA A 337 -11.98 12.33 23.08
CA ALA A 337 -10.85 13.09 22.56
C ALA A 337 -11.24 14.51 22.10
N GLN A 338 -12.43 14.70 21.53
CA GLN A 338 -12.92 16.04 21.20
C GLN A 338 -13.25 16.87 22.45
N CYS A 339 -13.83 16.27 23.48
CA CYS A 339 -14.01 16.93 24.77
C CYS A 339 -12.67 17.35 25.41
N ALA A 340 -11.61 16.56 25.23
CA ALA A 340 -10.25 16.93 25.62
C ALA A 340 -9.68 18.06 24.76
N ASN A 341 -9.96 18.05 23.45
CA ASN A 341 -9.57 19.11 22.52
C ASN A 341 -10.21 20.46 22.88
N ALA A 342 -11.48 20.46 23.28
CA ALA A 342 -12.20 21.66 23.74
C ALA A 342 -11.55 22.30 24.98
N GLN A 343 -10.75 21.54 25.73
CA GLN A 343 -9.94 22.04 26.86
C GLN A 343 -8.47 22.31 26.49
N GLY A 344 -8.10 22.23 25.21
CA GLY A 344 -6.74 22.46 24.72
C GLY A 344 -5.76 21.33 25.06
N ARG A 345 -6.25 20.13 25.38
CA ARG A 345 -5.45 18.98 25.85
C ARG A 345 -5.61 17.74 24.99
N PHE A 346 -5.86 17.91 23.68
CA PHE A 346 -6.02 16.79 22.77
C PHE A 346 -4.80 15.85 22.76
N TRP A 347 -3.58 16.36 22.52
CA TRP A 347 -2.40 15.49 22.38
C TRP A 347 -2.03 14.74 23.67
N PRO A 348 -2.00 15.37 24.85
CA PRO A 348 -1.81 14.64 26.11
C PRO A 348 -2.87 13.55 26.33
N TYR A 349 -4.14 13.84 26.04
CA TYR A 349 -5.23 12.86 26.14
C TYR A 349 -5.09 11.73 25.13
N HIS A 350 -4.86 12.08 23.87
CA HIS A 350 -4.62 11.16 22.77
C HIS A 350 -3.50 10.18 23.13
N ASP A 351 -2.35 10.67 23.57
CA ASP A 351 -1.20 9.83 23.89
C ASP A 351 -1.49 8.89 25.06
N ALA A 352 -2.17 9.39 26.11
CA ALA A 352 -2.62 8.57 27.23
C ALA A 352 -3.65 7.50 26.81
N VAL A 353 -4.47 7.78 25.79
CA VAL A 353 -5.41 6.80 25.24
C VAL A 353 -4.73 5.79 24.31
N VAL A 354 -3.74 6.15 23.50
CA VAL A 354 -3.28 5.27 22.39
C VAL A 354 -1.93 4.60 22.62
N LEU A 355 -1.04 5.19 23.42
CA LEU A 355 0.33 4.65 23.59
C LEU A 355 0.40 3.44 24.55
N PRO A 356 -0.36 3.39 25.66
CA PRO A 356 -0.34 2.18 26.49
C PRO A 356 -0.85 0.93 25.74
N PRO A 357 -0.33 -0.28 26.01
CA PRO A 357 -0.89 -1.49 25.43
C PRO A 357 -2.29 -1.79 25.98
N GLY A 358 -3.07 -2.62 25.28
CA GLY A 358 -4.39 -3.09 25.74
C GLY A 358 -5.59 -2.37 25.12
N ALA A 359 -6.79 -2.76 25.57
CA ALA A 359 -8.04 -2.26 25.01
C ALA A 359 -8.32 -0.80 25.38
N VAL A 360 -8.99 -0.08 24.48
CA VAL A 360 -9.52 1.26 24.71
C VAL A 360 -10.96 1.16 25.19
N ASP A 361 -11.12 1.04 26.51
CA ASP A 361 -12.41 0.96 27.19
C ASP A 361 -12.76 2.24 27.96
N ALA A 362 -13.97 2.27 28.54
CA ALA A 362 -14.45 3.43 29.27
C ALA A 362 -13.59 3.80 30.50
N ALA A 363 -12.96 2.81 31.15
CA ALA A 363 -12.07 3.05 32.28
C ALA A 363 -10.79 3.75 31.82
N ARG A 364 -10.20 3.28 30.71
CA ARG A 364 -9.04 3.90 30.09
C ARG A 364 -9.33 5.33 29.61
N LEU A 365 -10.48 5.57 29.00
CA LEU A 365 -10.86 6.92 28.55
C LEU A 365 -10.97 7.92 29.71
N LYS A 366 -11.48 7.49 30.87
CA LYS A 366 -11.56 8.32 32.09
C LYS A 366 -10.21 8.51 32.77
N GLN A 367 -9.38 7.46 32.82
CA GLN A 367 -8.04 7.56 33.37
C GLN A 367 -7.17 8.51 32.53
N ALA A 368 -7.21 8.38 31.21
CA ALA A 368 -6.50 9.28 30.29
C ALA A 368 -6.91 10.75 30.47
N ALA A 369 -8.17 11.02 30.84
CA ALA A 369 -8.61 12.37 31.16
C ALA A 369 -7.93 12.94 32.41
N ALA A 370 -7.76 12.11 33.45
CA ALA A 370 -7.02 12.48 34.65
C ALA A 370 -5.53 12.71 34.33
N ASP A 371 -4.92 11.78 33.59
CA ASP A 371 -3.48 11.83 33.24
C ASP A 371 -3.15 13.05 32.35
N ALA A 372 -4.08 13.43 31.47
CA ALA A 372 -3.95 14.62 30.62
C ALA A 372 -4.20 15.95 31.36
N GLY A 373 -4.57 15.91 32.64
CA GLY A 373 -4.84 17.09 33.47
C GLY A 373 -6.12 17.83 33.07
N LEU A 374 -7.14 17.12 32.59
CA LEU A 374 -8.43 17.71 32.23
C LEU A 374 -9.25 18.09 33.46
N ASN A 375 -10.12 19.10 33.31
CA ASN A 375 -11.23 19.29 34.23
C ASN A 375 -12.23 18.14 34.01
N ARG A 376 -12.20 17.17 34.93
CA ARG A 376 -13.01 15.96 34.85
C ARG A 376 -14.50 16.22 34.84
N ALA A 377 -15.01 17.16 35.62
CA ALA A 377 -16.44 17.46 35.66
C ALA A 377 -16.93 18.03 34.32
N ALA A 378 -16.17 18.95 33.73
CA ALA A 378 -16.47 19.49 32.41
C ALA A 378 -16.33 18.42 31.31
N PHE A 379 -15.31 17.56 31.40
CA PHE A 379 -15.09 16.46 30.48
C PHE A 379 -16.23 15.43 30.53
N ASP A 380 -16.58 14.94 31.72
CA ASP A 380 -17.65 13.95 31.91
C ASP A 380 -18.98 14.51 31.38
N SER A 381 -19.31 15.76 31.70
CA SER A 381 -20.50 16.44 31.18
C SER A 381 -20.49 16.57 29.65
N CYS A 382 -19.34 16.85 29.04
CA CYS A 382 -19.21 16.96 27.59
C CYS A 382 -19.45 15.61 26.90
N VAL A 383 -18.84 14.53 27.42
CA VAL A 383 -18.97 13.18 26.88
C VAL A 383 -20.40 12.65 27.04
N GLU A 384 -21.02 12.85 28.20
CA GLU A 384 -22.39 12.41 28.46
C GLU A 384 -23.41 13.09 27.53
N GLN A 385 -23.19 14.37 27.23
CA GLN A 385 -24.04 15.15 26.33
C GLN A 385 -23.73 14.94 24.84
N ARG A 386 -22.65 14.22 24.51
CA ARG A 386 -22.21 13.97 23.13
C ARG A 386 -22.07 15.26 22.31
N GLN A 387 -21.47 16.28 22.91
CA GLN A 387 -21.40 17.64 22.34
C GLN A 387 -20.70 17.70 20.97
N HIS A 388 -19.87 16.72 20.62
CA HIS A 388 -19.05 16.72 19.41
C HIS A 388 -19.47 15.69 18.35
N GLN A 389 -20.62 15.01 18.54
CA GLN A 389 -21.09 13.98 17.60
C GLN A 389 -21.22 14.51 16.16
N ALA A 390 -21.70 15.75 15.99
CA ALA A 390 -21.84 16.37 14.68
C ALA A 390 -20.48 16.62 13.99
N ALA A 391 -19.48 17.09 14.74
CA ALA A 391 -18.13 17.31 14.23
C ALA A 391 -17.46 15.99 13.83
N ILE A 392 -17.61 14.94 14.65
CA ILE A 392 -17.10 13.60 14.33
C ILE A 392 -17.78 13.03 13.07
N LYS A 393 -19.09 13.21 12.92
CA LYS A 393 -19.79 12.81 11.69
C LYS A 393 -19.23 13.55 10.47
N GLN A 394 -18.97 14.85 10.59
CA GLN A 394 -18.39 15.64 9.52
C GLN A 394 -17.01 15.12 9.09
N THR A 395 -16.14 14.72 10.02
CA THR A 395 -14.83 14.15 9.66
C THR A 395 -14.95 12.77 9.03
N ILE A 396 -15.95 11.96 9.40
CA ILE A 396 -16.26 10.67 8.74
C ILE A 396 -16.73 10.90 7.31
N ASP A 397 -17.69 11.82 7.10
CA ASP A 397 -18.19 12.17 5.77
C ASP A 397 -17.06 12.73 4.90
N GLU A 398 -16.16 13.54 5.49
CA GLU A 398 -14.96 14.05 4.83
C GLU A 398 -14.01 12.94 4.39
N ALA A 399 -13.70 11.98 5.28
CA ALA A 399 -12.87 10.82 4.94
C ALA A 399 -13.45 10.03 3.76
N ALA A 400 -14.78 9.81 3.77
CA ALA A 400 -15.48 9.12 2.69
C ALA A 400 -15.37 9.87 1.35
N ARG A 401 -15.50 11.21 1.35
CA ARG A 401 -15.30 12.04 0.14
C ARG A 401 -13.91 11.88 -0.47
N TYR A 402 -12.89 11.64 0.34
CA TYR A 402 -11.51 11.40 -0.12
C TYR A 402 -11.19 9.92 -0.38
N GLY A 403 -12.17 9.02 -0.26
CA GLY A 403 -11.96 7.58 -0.42
C GLY A 403 -11.13 6.94 0.70
N ILE A 404 -11.06 7.58 1.88
CA ILE A 404 -10.34 7.08 3.05
C ILE A 404 -11.29 6.23 3.89
N THR A 405 -11.11 4.91 3.80
CA THR A 405 -12.00 3.92 4.42
C THR A 405 -11.33 3.10 5.52
N ARG A 406 -10.10 3.48 5.91
CA ARG A 406 -9.27 2.76 6.87
C ARG A 406 -8.40 3.72 7.67
N ALA A 407 -8.16 3.37 8.93
CA ALA A 407 -7.33 4.12 9.86
C ALA A 407 -6.02 3.35 10.16
N PRO A 408 -4.84 3.99 10.12
CA PRO A 408 -4.64 5.39 9.74
C PRO A 408 -4.81 5.61 8.22
N GLY A 409 -5.39 6.75 7.86
CA GLY A 409 -5.35 7.32 6.50
C GLY A 409 -4.58 8.63 6.49
N PHE A 410 -3.71 8.85 5.51
CA PHE A 410 -2.83 10.02 5.48
C PHE A 410 -3.04 10.86 4.22
N LEU A 411 -3.31 12.16 4.39
CA LEU A 411 -3.20 13.18 3.36
C LEU A 411 -2.01 14.07 3.68
N ILE A 412 -0.96 14.05 2.85
CA ILE A 412 0.21 14.91 3.05
C ILE A 412 0.22 15.98 1.96
N ASN A 413 0.02 17.25 2.35
CA ASN A 413 -0.23 18.36 1.43
C ASN A 413 -1.34 18.04 0.41
N GLY A 414 -2.43 17.40 0.87
CA GLY A 414 -3.55 17.00 0.03
C GLY A 414 -3.30 15.73 -0.81
N ARG A 415 -2.09 15.17 -0.82
CA ARG A 415 -1.81 13.88 -1.47
C ARG A 415 -2.22 12.73 -0.58
N LEU A 416 -3.09 11.86 -1.08
CA LEU A 416 -3.39 10.60 -0.41
C LEU A 416 -2.22 9.62 -0.54
N VAL A 417 -1.61 9.34 0.60
CA VAL A 417 -0.41 8.49 0.65
C VAL A 417 -0.85 7.02 0.68
N PRO A 418 -0.22 6.13 -0.10
CA PRO A 418 -0.43 4.69 0.07
C PRO A 418 0.01 4.24 1.48
N GLY A 419 -0.47 3.09 1.94
CA GLY A 419 0.09 2.48 3.15
C GLY A 419 1.58 2.14 2.94
N PRO A 420 2.39 2.13 4.01
CA PRO A 420 3.79 1.73 3.90
C PRO A 420 3.93 0.26 3.51
N PRO A 421 5.10 -0.10 2.96
CA PRO A 421 5.53 -1.48 2.93
C PRO A 421 5.47 -2.10 4.34
N PRO A 422 5.06 -3.38 4.49
CA PRO A 422 4.87 -4.02 5.80
C PRO A 422 6.12 -3.99 6.70
N PHE A 423 7.31 -4.10 6.09
CA PHE A 423 8.60 -4.11 6.77
C PHE A 423 9.10 -2.71 7.15
N LEU A 424 8.52 -1.63 6.61
CA LEU A 424 9.00 -0.28 6.84
C LEU A 424 8.40 0.29 8.13
N PRO A 425 9.21 0.71 9.12
CA PRO A 425 8.68 1.28 10.35
C PRO A 425 7.90 2.58 10.10
N PRO A 426 6.88 2.90 10.92
CA PRO A 426 6.03 4.08 10.72
C PRO A 426 6.79 5.40 10.61
N PHE A 427 7.81 5.61 11.46
CA PHE A 427 8.63 6.82 11.44
C PHE A 427 9.38 6.96 10.11
N ASP A 428 10.08 5.92 9.67
CA ASP A 428 10.87 5.94 8.43
C ASP A 428 9.98 6.16 7.20
N PHE A 429 8.79 5.55 7.20
CA PHE A 429 7.79 5.81 6.17
C PHE A 429 7.37 7.28 6.13
N LEU A 430 6.89 7.83 7.24
CA LEU A 430 6.42 9.23 7.28
C LEU A 430 7.56 10.20 6.95
N LYS A 431 8.78 9.94 7.46
CA LYS A 431 9.99 10.71 7.14
C LYS A 431 10.24 10.76 5.64
N ARG A 432 10.25 9.59 4.97
CA ARG A 432 10.47 9.50 3.53
C ARG A 432 9.44 10.29 2.72
N VAL A 433 8.17 10.20 3.12
CA VAL A 433 7.08 10.89 2.41
C VAL A 433 7.17 12.41 2.63
N VAL A 434 7.55 12.88 3.82
CA VAL A 434 7.80 14.29 4.10
C VAL A 434 9.00 14.81 3.30
N GLU A 435 10.11 14.07 3.25
CA GLU A 435 11.28 14.42 2.45
C GLU A 435 10.93 14.55 0.96
N GLU A 436 10.11 13.62 0.45
CA GLU A 436 9.59 13.69 -0.93
C GLU A 436 8.82 15.00 -1.15
N GLU A 437 7.88 15.36 -0.26
CA GLU A 437 7.09 16.59 -0.39
C GLU A 437 7.95 17.86 -0.31
N LEU A 438 8.91 17.91 0.62
CA LEU A 438 9.84 19.03 0.73
C LEU A 438 10.70 19.17 -0.54
N SER A 439 11.19 18.05 -1.10
CA SER A 439 11.99 18.07 -2.32
C SER A 439 11.20 18.52 -3.55
N ARG A 440 9.88 18.27 -3.60
CA ARG A 440 9.01 18.73 -4.69
C ARG A 440 8.77 20.23 -4.63
N GLN A 441 8.74 20.82 -3.44
CA GLN A 441 8.55 22.26 -3.28
C GLN A 441 9.77 23.06 -3.74
N THR A 442 10.97 22.55 -3.53
CA THR A 442 12.21 23.20 -4.01
C THR A 442 12.41 23.08 -5.51
N ARG A 443 11.71 22.16 -6.17
CA ARG A 443 11.76 21.91 -7.62
C ARG A 443 10.62 22.57 -8.40
N LYS A 444 9.80 23.43 -7.79
CA LYS A 444 8.81 24.21 -8.55
C LYS A 444 9.55 25.07 -9.58
N PRO A 445 9.18 24.98 -10.87
CA PRO A 445 9.84 25.72 -11.95
C PRO A 445 9.72 27.24 -11.80
#